data_AF-A0A838RPB1-F1
#
_entry.id   AF-A0A838RPB1-F1
#
_cell.length_a   1.000
_cell.length_b   1.000
_cell.length_c   1.000
_cell.angle_alpha   90.00
_cell.angle_beta   90.00
_cell.angle_gamma   90.00
#
_symmetry.space_group_name_H-M   'P 1'
#
loop_
_entity.id
_entity.type
_entity.pdbx_description
1 polymer ?
#
loop_
_entity_poly.entity_id
_entity_poly.type
_entity_poly.pdbx_seq_one_letter_code
_entity_poly.pdbx_strand_id
1 'polypeptide(L)'
;MIKRKMVIGNNGDEQARRRQEAEPGGSVVRRELAVGVECHPKENLYQVWCSSDGSDVNWVAAYNQADKAWLTAHAIERAAFNGKLPNRERAGQFFQELHQAGDANPAPVPDDIIDCIAEKIRSRASGVIFFELTWVK
;
A
#
# COMPACT_ATOMS: atom_id res chain seq x y z
N MET A 1 -46.12 -58.15 31.93
CA MET A 1 -46.03 -56.82 32.60
C MET A 1 -44.71 -56.18 32.16
N ILE A 2 -44.73 -55.28 31.18
CA ILE A 2 -43.52 -54.79 30.49
C ILE A 2 -43.22 -53.36 30.95
N LYS A 3 -42.14 -53.17 31.71
CA LYS A 3 -41.64 -51.84 32.09
C LYS A 3 -40.75 -51.30 30.98
N ARG A 4 -41.27 -50.38 30.16
CA ARG A 4 -40.45 -49.59 29.24
C ARG A 4 -39.87 -48.39 30.00
N LYS A 5 -38.54 -48.37 30.11
CA LYS A 5 -37.76 -47.27 30.69
C LYS A 5 -37.59 -46.20 29.62
N MET A 6 -38.21 -45.04 29.83
CA MET A 6 -38.10 -43.86 28.98
C MET A 6 -36.83 -43.10 29.40
N VAL A 7 -35.84 -43.01 28.52
CA VAL A 7 -34.64 -42.17 28.71
C VAL A 7 -34.80 -40.94 27.83
N ILE A 8 -34.96 -39.80 28.49
CA ILE A 8 -35.05 -38.47 27.88
C ILE A 8 -33.61 -38.03 27.59
N GLY A 9 -33.27 -37.90 26.30
CA GLY A 9 -31.99 -37.34 25.87
C GLY A 9 -32.00 -35.82 26.00
N ASN A 10 -31.05 -35.28 26.77
CA ASN A 10 -30.79 -33.85 26.88
C ASN A 10 -30.15 -33.33 25.58
N ASN A 11 -30.92 -32.65 24.73
CA ASN A 11 -30.42 -31.87 23.59
C ASN A 11 -30.02 -30.45 24.03
N GLY A 12 -29.07 -30.35 24.96
CA GLY A 12 -28.69 -29.08 25.60
C GLY A 12 -27.41 -28.40 25.08
N ASP A 13 -26.50 -29.13 24.42
CA ASP A 13 -25.09 -28.67 24.33
C ASP A 13 -24.53 -28.48 22.91
N GLU A 14 -25.37 -28.56 21.86
CA GLU A 14 -24.90 -28.45 20.47
C GLU A 14 -24.89 -27.01 19.92
N GLN A 15 -25.55 -26.05 20.59
CA GLN A 15 -25.66 -24.67 20.09
C GLN A 15 -24.54 -23.73 20.54
N ALA A 16 -23.72 -24.10 21.53
CA ALA A 16 -22.59 -23.29 21.98
C ALA A 16 -21.32 -23.44 21.11
N ARG A 17 -21.26 -24.45 20.22
CA ARG A 17 -20.10 -24.69 19.33
C ARG A 17 -20.21 -24.08 17.93
N ARG A 18 -21.37 -23.55 17.55
CA ARG A 18 -21.58 -22.91 16.23
C ARG A 18 -21.38 -21.39 16.23
N ARG A 19 -21.03 -20.78 17.37
CA ARG A 19 -20.60 -19.37 17.47
C ARG A 19 -19.08 -19.18 17.44
N GLN A 20 -18.37 -20.09 16.77
CA GLN A 20 -17.17 -19.68 16.05
C GLN A 20 -17.62 -19.47 14.60
N GLU A 21 -18.44 -18.43 14.42
CA GLU A 21 -18.58 -17.79 13.14
C GLU A 21 -17.17 -17.35 12.77
N ALA A 22 -16.56 -18.13 11.88
CA ALA A 22 -15.53 -17.66 11.01
C ALA A 22 -16.07 -16.38 10.40
N GLU A 23 -15.64 -15.25 10.96
CA GLU A 23 -15.73 -13.94 10.32
C GLU A 23 -15.37 -14.17 8.85
N PRO A 24 -16.30 -13.97 7.91
CA PRO A 24 -16.02 -14.17 6.51
C PRO A 24 -14.86 -13.27 6.19
N GLY A 25 -13.76 -13.87 5.73
CA GLY A 25 -12.48 -13.23 5.50
C GLY A 25 -12.69 -11.79 5.06
N GLY A 26 -12.49 -10.87 6.01
CA GLY A 26 -12.50 -9.46 5.73
C GLY A 26 -11.55 -9.32 4.57
N SER A 27 -12.10 -9.00 3.39
CA SER A 27 -11.31 -8.77 2.20
C SER A 27 -10.26 -7.79 2.68
N VAL A 28 -9.02 -8.28 2.83
CA VAL A 28 -7.87 -7.44 3.07
C VAL A 28 -7.84 -6.69 1.77
N VAL A 29 -8.56 -5.57 1.74
CA VAL A 29 -8.48 -4.58 0.70
C VAL A 29 -7.01 -4.29 0.72
N ARG A 30 -6.29 -4.91 -0.21
CA ARG A 30 -4.90 -4.61 -0.48
C ARG A 30 -4.96 -3.11 -0.73
N ARG A 31 -4.59 -2.32 0.27
CA ARG A 31 -4.28 -0.92 0.06
C ARG A 31 -3.06 -0.99 -0.84
N GLU A 32 -3.32 -0.93 -2.13
CA GLU A 32 -2.30 -0.96 -3.16
C GLU A 32 -1.51 0.32 -2.95
N LEU A 33 -0.38 0.20 -2.26
CA LEU A 33 0.56 1.29 -2.12
C LEU A 33 0.92 1.77 -3.53
N ALA A 34 0.50 2.98 -3.86
CA ALA A 34 0.92 3.65 -5.07
C ALA A 34 2.34 4.16 -4.87
N VAL A 35 3.20 3.91 -5.84
CA VAL A 35 4.58 4.38 -5.86
C VAL A 35 4.83 5.00 -7.21
N GLY A 36 5.61 6.08 -7.23
CA GLY A 36 5.98 6.74 -8.48
C GLY A 36 7.24 7.56 -8.35
N VAL A 37 7.65 8.10 -9.50
CA VAL A 37 8.80 8.97 -9.65
C VAL A 37 8.32 10.23 -10.34
N GLU A 38 8.72 11.39 -9.83
CA GLU A 38 8.39 12.69 -10.42
C GLU A 38 9.63 13.57 -10.46
N CYS A 39 9.79 14.37 -11.52
CA CYS A 39 10.94 15.27 -11.65
C CYS A 39 10.63 16.62 -10.99
N HIS A 40 11.47 17.04 -10.05
CA HIS A 40 11.31 18.33 -9.41
C HIS A 40 11.68 19.48 -10.38
N PRO A 41 10.76 20.40 -10.71
CA PRO A 41 10.96 21.37 -11.79
C PRO A 41 12.08 22.39 -11.53
N LYS A 42 12.36 22.67 -10.25
CA LYS A 42 13.41 23.62 -9.83
C LYS A 42 14.80 22.99 -9.66
N GLU A 43 14.86 21.78 -9.12
CA GLU A 43 16.12 21.14 -8.71
C GLU A 43 16.61 20.13 -9.75
N ASN A 44 15.75 19.76 -10.71
CA ASN A 44 16.01 18.73 -11.72
C ASN A 44 16.42 17.39 -11.10
N LEU A 45 15.84 17.08 -9.93
CA LEU A 45 16.01 15.81 -9.24
C LEU A 45 14.79 14.92 -9.46
N TYR A 46 15.03 13.63 -9.63
CA TYR A 46 13.99 12.60 -9.70
C TYR A 46 13.64 12.19 -8.28
N GLN A 47 12.45 12.57 -7.82
CA GLN A 47 11.97 12.27 -6.47
C GLN A 47 11.02 11.08 -6.48
N VAL A 48 11.26 10.12 -5.59
CA VAL A 48 10.42 8.96 -5.39
C VAL A 48 9.37 9.29 -4.34
N TRP A 49 8.12 8.99 -4.65
CA TRP A 49 6.99 9.16 -3.74
C TRP A 49 6.23 7.85 -3.56
N CYS A 50 5.56 7.71 -2.42
CA CYS A 50 4.58 6.67 -2.18
C CYS A 50 3.33 7.23 -1.51
N SER A 51 2.19 6.59 -1.74
CA SER A 51 0.91 6.98 -1.15
C SER A 51 -0.01 5.76 -1.03
N SER A 52 -0.85 5.76 0.00
CA SER A 52 -1.81 4.69 0.25
C SER A 52 -3.08 4.85 -0.58
N ASP A 53 -3.54 6.10 -0.77
CA ASP A 53 -4.83 6.41 -1.41
C ASP A 53 -4.85 7.73 -2.21
N GLY A 54 -3.70 8.39 -2.36
CA GLY A 54 -3.54 9.68 -3.02
C GLY A 54 -3.81 10.89 -2.12
N SER A 55 -4.25 10.69 -0.87
CA SER A 55 -4.37 11.78 0.12
C SER A 55 -3.07 11.99 0.91
N ASP A 56 -2.19 10.99 0.93
CA ASP A 56 -0.97 10.93 1.71
C ASP A 56 0.28 10.74 0.83
N VAL A 57 0.62 11.74 0.00
CA VAL A 57 1.83 11.68 -0.81
C VAL A 57 3.06 11.90 0.08
N ASN A 58 3.85 10.84 0.26
CA ASN A 58 5.07 10.85 1.04
C ASN A 58 6.29 10.78 0.12
N TRP A 59 7.18 11.77 0.22
CA TRP A 59 8.43 11.82 -0.52
C TRP A 59 9.52 11.03 0.21
N VAL A 60 10.14 10.07 -0.46
CA VAL A 60 11.06 9.10 0.16
C VAL A 60 12.52 9.49 -0.08
N ALA A 61 12.90 9.69 -1.34
CA ALA A 61 14.28 9.94 -1.73
C ALA A 61 14.32 10.76 -3.04
N ALA A 62 15.41 11.50 -3.25
CA ALA A 62 15.67 12.23 -4.48
C ALA A 62 17.01 11.78 -5.11
N TYR A 63 17.03 11.68 -6.44
CA TYR A 63 18.18 11.18 -7.20
C TYR A 63 18.49 12.09 -8.40
N ASN A 64 19.77 12.19 -8.74
CA ASN A 64 20.21 12.89 -9.96
C ASN A 64 19.95 12.07 -11.24
N GLN A 65 19.67 10.76 -11.10
CA GLN A 65 19.48 9.83 -12.22
C GLN A 65 18.12 9.16 -12.13
N ALA A 66 17.37 9.20 -13.22
CA ALA A 66 16.05 8.59 -13.33
C ALA A 66 16.08 7.08 -13.03
N ASP A 67 17.09 6.36 -13.54
CA ASP A 67 17.22 4.91 -13.37
C ASP A 67 17.31 4.51 -11.89
N LYS A 68 18.06 5.27 -11.08
CA LYS A 68 18.15 5.03 -9.63
C LYS A 68 16.80 5.26 -8.95
N ALA A 69 16.10 6.34 -9.31
CA ALA A 69 14.78 6.64 -8.76
C ALA A 69 13.77 5.52 -9.08
N TRP A 70 13.76 5.01 -10.31
CA TRP A 70 12.90 3.89 -10.71
C TRP A 70 13.26 2.57 -10.01
N LEU A 71 14.56 2.28 -9.83
CA LEU A 71 14.99 1.13 -9.04
C LEU A 71 14.50 1.21 -7.59
N THR A 72 14.58 2.39 -6.98
CA THR A 72 14.05 2.63 -5.63
C THR A 72 12.53 2.49 -5.58
N ALA A 73 11.79 3.04 -6.55
CA ALA A 73 10.35 2.88 -6.65
C ALA A 73 9.96 1.39 -6.71
N HIS A 74 10.62 0.60 -7.56
CA HIS A 74 10.38 -0.84 -7.65
C HIS A 74 10.77 -1.60 -6.37
N ALA A 75 11.80 -1.15 -5.64
CA ALA A 75 12.15 -1.73 -4.35
C ALA A 75 11.01 -1.54 -3.33
N ILE A 76 10.38 -0.36 -3.30
CA ILE A 76 9.23 -0.08 -2.44
C ILE A 76 8.04 -0.95 -2.84
N GLU A 77 7.68 -1.01 -4.12
CA GLU A 77 6.58 -1.85 -4.62
C GLU A 77 6.80 -3.32 -4.27
N ARG A 78 8.02 -3.83 -4.46
CA ARG A 78 8.38 -5.21 -4.13
C ARG A 78 8.33 -5.46 -2.62
N ALA A 79 8.74 -4.49 -1.80
CA ALA A 79 8.63 -4.60 -0.35
C ALA A 79 7.16 -4.64 0.11
N ALA A 80 6.30 -3.83 -0.51
CA ALA A 80 4.86 -3.83 -0.27
C ALA A 80 4.24 -5.19 -0.64
N PHE A 81 4.52 -5.68 -1.86
CA PHE A 81 3.97 -6.93 -2.37
C PHE A 81 4.38 -8.15 -1.52
N ASN A 82 5.61 -8.20 -1.04
CA ASN A 82 6.11 -9.30 -0.21
C ASN A 82 5.62 -9.24 1.25
N GLY A 83 4.77 -8.28 1.61
CA GLY A 83 4.32 -8.11 2.97
C GLY A 83 5.47 -7.80 3.94
N LYS A 84 6.50 -7.08 3.47
CA LYS A 84 7.62 -6.61 4.31
C LYS A 84 7.37 -5.24 4.95
N LEU A 85 6.42 -4.47 4.42
CA LEU A 85 5.96 -3.19 4.97
C LEU A 85 4.95 -3.23 6.15
N PRO A 86 4.25 -4.33 6.51
CA PRO A 86 3.24 -4.28 7.57
C PRO A 86 3.85 -4.17 8.98
N ASN A 87 5.14 -4.49 9.16
CA ASN A 87 5.83 -4.20 10.42
C ASN A 87 6.33 -2.75 10.40
N ARG A 88 5.72 -1.89 11.23
CA ARG A 88 6.04 -0.47 11.34
C ARG A 88 7.52 -0.19 11.58
N GLU A 89 8.20 -0.98 12.42
CA GLU A 89 9.63 -0.79 12.70
C GLU A 89 10.50 -1.10 11.46
N ARG A 90 10.19 -2.20 10.77
CA ARG A 90 10.91 -2.59 9.55
C ARG A 90 10.64 -1.64 8.39
N ALA A 91 9.41 -1.15 8.28
CA ALA A 91 9.06 -0.12 7.30
C ALA A 91 9.85 1.16 7.56
N GLY A 92 9.94 1.61 8.82
CA GLY A 92 10.73 2.78 9.21
C GLY A 92 12.21 2.64 8.84
N GLN A 93 12.84 1.52 9.20
CA GLN A 93 14.24 1.24 8.82
C GLN A 93 14.43 1.19 7.31
N PHE A 94 13.53 0.53 6.59
CA PHE A 94 13.57 0.44 5.14
C PHE A 94 13.48 1.82 4.47
N PHE A 95 12.52 2.66 4.87
CA PHE A 95 12.40 4.01 4.32
C PHE A 95 13.59 4.90 4.70
N GLN A 96 14.15 4.72 5.90
CA GLN A 96 15.36 5.42 6.31
C GLN A 96 16.58 5.01 5.46
N GLU A 97 16.75 3.73 5.16
CA GLU A 97 17.81 3.24 4.26
C GLU A 97 17.67 3.83 2.85
N LEU A 98 16.44 3.85 2.30
CA LEU A 98 16.18 4.45 0.99
C LEU A 98 16.47 5.95 0.97
N HIS A 99 16.08 6.65 2.04
CA HIS A 99 16.33 8.07 2.18
C HIS A 99 17.85 8.37 2.23
N GLN A 100 18.61 7.58 2.98
CA GLN A 100 20.07 7.71 3.07
C GLN A 100 20.79 7.32 1.76
N ALA A 101 20.19 6.45 0.95
CA ALA A 101 20.71 6.09 -0.37
C ALA A 101 20.43 7.16 -1.44
N GLY A 102 19.56 8.14 -1.14
CA GLY A 102 19.27 9.28 -2.00
C GLY A 102 20.50 10.16 -2.23
N ASP A 103 20.56 10.81 -3.39
CA ASP A 103 21.61 11.80 -3.68
C ASP A 103 21.34 13.13 -2.94
N ALA A 104 20.08 13.39 -2.57
CA ALA A 104 19.65 14.58 -1.85
C ALA A 104 18.36 14.32 -1.04
N ASN A 105 18.03 15.26 -0.15
CA ASN A 105 16.75 15.28 0.54
C ASN A 105 15.65 15.69 -0.45
N PRO A 106 14.50 14.99 -0.48
CA PRO A 106 13.38 15.42 -1.30
C PRO A 106 12.92 16.84 -0.91
N ALA A 107 12.78 17.69 -1.92
CA ALA A 107 12.22 19.02 -1.78
C ALA A 107 10.68 18.98 -1.92
N PRO A 108 9.95 19.90 -1.28
CA PRO A 108 8.52 20.05 -1.48
C PRO A 108 8.25 20.43 -2.94
N VAL A 109 7.45 19.60 -3.63
CA VAL A 109 7.00 19.89 -4.98
C VAL A 109 5.81 20.87 -4.96
N PRO A 110 5.57 21.60 -6.07
CA PRO A 110 4.36 22.39 -6.26
C PRO A 110 3.05 21.59 -6.11
N ASP A 111 2.00 22.25 -5.59
CA ASP A 111 0.69 21.62 -5.31
C ASP A 111 0.03 21.03 -6.56
N ASP A 112 0.22 21.63 -7.73
CA ASP A 112 -0.30 21.13 -9.02
C ASP A 112 0.28 19.74 -9.38
N ILE A 113 1.52 19.46 -8.99
CA ILE A 113 2.13 18.15 -9.14
C ILE A 113 1.50 17.15 -8.18
N ILE A 114 1.23 17.55 -6.93
CA ILE A 114 0.58 16.71 -5.92
C ILE A 114 -0.84 16.35 -6.38
N ASP A 115 -1.59 17.33 -6.88
CA ASP A 115 -2.94 17.13 -7.41
C ASP A 115 -2.94 16.16 -8.60
N CYS A 116 -1.98 16.31 -9.51
CA CYS A 116 -1.78 15.41 -10.65
C CYS A 116 -1.48 13.97 -10.19
N ILE A 117 -0.59 13.80 -9.20
CA ILE A 117 -0.30 12.48 -8.59
C ILE A 117 -1.56 11.89 -7.96
N ALA A 118 -2.29 12.68 -7.17
CA ALA A 118 -3.50 12.22 -6.50
C ALA A 118 -4.58 11.79 -7.51
N GLU A 119 -4.73 12.53 -8.61
CA GLU A 119 -5.64 12.18 -9.70
C GLU A 119 -5.22 10.88 -10.39
N LYS A 120 -3.93 10.67 -10.69
CA LYS A 120 -3.39 9.42 -11.25
C LYS A 120 -3.70 8.21 -10.37
N ILE A 121 -3.58 8.35 -9.05
CA ILE A 121 -3.88 7.27 -8.12
C ILE A 121 -5.38 6.97 -8.11
N ARG A 122 -6.23 8.00 -8.04
CA ARG A 122 -7.70 7.87 -8.04
C ARG A 122 -8.23 7.26 -9.34
N SER A 123 -7.67 7.66 -10.49
CA SER A 123 -8.08 7.13 -11.80
C SER A 123 -7.74 5.65 -11.93
N ARG A 124 -6.55 5.24 -11.46
CA ARG A 124 -6.12 3.83 -11.42
C ARG A 124 -7.02 2.98 -10.53
N ALA A 125 -7.38 3.48 -9.34
CA ALA A 125 -8.31 2.82 -8.43
C ALA A 125 -9.73 2.68 -9.01
N SER A 126 -10.12 3.61 -9.88
CA SER A 126 -11.43 3.60 -10.55
C SER A 126 -11.46 2.72 -11.81
N GLY A 127 -10.35 2.05 -12.16
CA GLY A 127 -10.22 1.27 -13.40
C GLY A 127 -10.13 2.12 -14.68
N VAL A 128 -9.96 3.43 -14.53
CA VAL A 128 -9.75 4.37 -15.64
C VAL A 128 -8.26 4.37 -15.97
N ILE A 129 -7.87 3.61 -17.00
CA ILE A 129 -6.47 3.55 -17.44
C ILE A 129 -6.13 4.85 -18.19
N PHE A 130 -5.47 5.79 -17.52
CA PHE A 130 -4.84 6.94 -18.16
C PHE A 130 -3.45 6.52 -18.67
N PHE A 131 -3.29 6.39 -19.99
CA PHE A 131 -1.98 6.33 -20.62
C PHE A 131 -1.45 7.75 -20.75
N GLU A 132 -0.60 8.19 -19.82
CA GLU A 132 0.11 9.46 -20.00
C GLU A 132 1.38 9.21 -20.81
N LEU A 133 1.40 9.71 -22.04
CA LEU A 133 2.61 9.89 -22.83
C LEU A 133 3.49 10.92 -22.11
N THR A 134 4.58 10.48 -21.51
CA THR A 134 5.64 11.37 -21.04
C THR A 134 6.21 12.13 -22.24
N TRP A 135 5.92 13.43 -22.30
CA TRP A 135 6.64 14.35 -23.18
C TRP A 135 8.05 14.55 -22.63
N VAL A 136 9.00 13.82 -23.21
CA VAL A 136 10.42 14.18 -23.14
C VAL A 136 10.59 15.46 -23.95
N LYS A 137 10.95 16.56 -23.29
CA LYS A 137 11.44 17.78 -23.96
C LYS A 137 12.95 17.70 -24.13
#